data_AF-A0A3P8M494-F1
#
_entry.id   AF-A0A3P8M494-F1
#
_cell.length_a   1.000
_cell.length_b   1.000
_cell.length_c   1.000
_cell.angle_alpha   90.00
_cell.angle_beta   90.00
_cell.angle_gamma   90.00
#
_symmetry.space_group_name_H-M   'P 1'
#
loop_
_entity.id
_entity.type
_entity.pdbx_description
1 polymer ?
#
loop_
_entity_poly.entity_id
_entity_poly.type
_entity_poly.pdbx_seq_one_letter_code
_entity_poly.pdbx_strand_id
1 'polypeptide(L)'
;MPARKIHDVHARTLSALTDEALKRIGELYVIEADIRGMPAEQRLAEHQLKTKPLLKSMESWLREKMKTLSRHSELAKAFAYAVNKWQALTYYADDGWTEAVLDVN
;
A
#
# COMPACT_ATOMS: atom_id res chain seq x y z
N MET A 1 -2.77 -10.28 -0.89
CA MET A 1 -2.57 -8.89 -0.45
C MET A 1 -1.09 -8.63 -0.20
N PRO A 2 -0.51 -7.52 -0.70
CA PRO A 2 0.90 -7.16 -0.51
C PRO A 2 1.31 -7.09 0.99
N ALA A 3 0.40 -6.60 1.84
CA ALA A 3 0.59 -6.50 3.28
C ALA A 3 0.96 -7.84 3.94
N ARG A 4 0.30 -8.94 3.55
CA ARG A 4 0.59 -10.29 4.09
C ARG A 4 2.02 -10.72 3.80
N LYS A 5 2.51 -10.47 2.58
CA LYS A 5 3.88 -10.86 2.20
C LYS A 5 4.94 -10.04 2.94
N ILE A 6 4.66 -8.76 3.21
CA ILE A 6 5.55 -7.90 4.01
C ILE A 6 5.52 -8.32 5.48
N HIS A 7 4.34 -8.63 6.03
CA HIS A 7 4.19 -9.16 7.38
C HIS A 7 4.95 -10.48 7.58
N ASP A 8 4.85 -11.39 6.61
CA ASP A 8 5.57 -12.67 6.61
C ASP A 8 7.10 -12.51 6.61
N VAL A 9 7.62 -11.46 5.97
CA VAL A 9 9.06 -11.13 5.98
C VAL A 9 9.42 -10.42 7.27
N HIS A 10 8.58 -9.51 7.77
CA HIS A 10 8.79 -8.81 9.04
C HIS A 10 8.91 -9.79 10.21
N ALA A 11 8.00 -10.77 10.30
CA ALA A 11 8.04 -11.82 11.32
C ALA A 11 9.33 -12.66 11.32
N ARG A 12 10.10 -12.64 10.22
CA ARG A 12 11.36 -13.39 10.05
C ARG A 12 12.61 -12.51 10.06
N THR A 13 12.47 -11.22 9.75
CA THR A 13 13.57 -10.32 9.40
C THR A 13 13.30 -8.90 9.90
N LEU A 14 12.80 -8.77 11.13
CA LEU A 14 12.54 -7.52 11.86
C LEU A 14 13.56 -6.44 11.48
N SER A 15 13.12 -5.43 10.73
CA SER A 15 13.96 -4.33 10.28
C SER A 15 13.17 -3.03 10.21
N ALA A 16 13.86 -1.91 10.39
CA ALA A 16 13.28 -0.58 10.24
C ALA A 16 12.62 -0.37 8.85
N LEU A 17 13.07 -1.10 7.82
CA LEU A 17 12.45 -1.06 6.49
C LEU A 17 11.10 -1.77 6.44
N THR A 18 10.96 -2.90 7.14
CA THR A 18 9.66 -3.58 7.27
C THR A 18 8.68 -2.79 8.13
N ASP A 19 9.15 -2.12 9.19
CA ASP A 19 8.30 -1.27 10.04
C ASP A 19 7.74 -0.08 9.26
N GLU A 20 8.59 0.64 8.53
CA GLU A 20 8.18 1.79 7.72
C GLU A 20 7.23 1.35 6.59
N ALA A 21 7.44 0.17 6.00
CA ALA A 21 6.54 -0.38 5.00
C ALA A 21 5.15 -0.69 5.59
N LEU A 22 5.09 -1.32 6.77
CA LEU A 22 3.83 -1.62 7.46
C LEU A 22 3.11 -0.34 7.90
N LYS A 23 3.85 0.67 8.38
CA LYS A 23 3.29 1.97 8.76
C LYS A 23 2.60 2.66 7.59
N ARG A 24 3.25 2.75 6.43
CA ARG A 24 2.68 3.36 5.21
C ARG A 24 1.44 2.62 4.71
N ILE A 25 1.44 1.30 4.84
CA ILE A 25 0.25 0.47 4.54
C ILE A 25 -0.87 0.77 5.56
N GLY A 26 -0.54 0.93 6.84
CA GLY A 26 -1.46 1.33 7.89
C GLY A 26 -2.13 2.68 7.62
N GLU A 27 -1.38 3.67 7.12
CA GLU A 27 -1.92 4.99 6.75
C GLU A 27 -3.01 4.90 5.67
N LEU A 28 -2.89 3.96 4.71
CA LEU A 28 -3.95 3.69 3.73
C LEU A 28 -5.21 3.13 4.40
N TYR A 29 -5.04 2.19 5.34
CA TYR A 29 -6.16 1.60 6.08
C TYR A 29 -6.92 2.62 6.93
N VAL A 30 -6.22 3.60 7.51
CA VAL A 30 -6.85 4.70 8.25
C VAL A 30 -7.75 5.52 7.32
N ILE A 31 -7.26 5.89 6.13
CA ILE A 31 -8.07 6.64 5.16
C ILE A 31 -9.31 5.83 4.73
N GLU A 32 -9.16 4.54 4.42
CA GLU A 32 -10.30 3.70 4.03
C GLU A 32 -11.32 3.51 5.17
N ALA A 33 -10.88 3.51 6.42
CA ALA A 33 -11.78 3.48 7.57
C ALA A 33 -12.55 4.80 7.72
N ASP A 34 -11.87 5.94 7.54
CA ASP A 34 -12.45 7.28 7.70
C ASP A 34 -13.54 7.57 6.66
N ILE A 35 -13.37 7.10 5.42
CA ILE A 35 -14.32 7.36 4.33
C ILE A 35 -15.44 6.31 4.23
N ARG A 36 -15.40 5.27 5.08
CA ARG A 36 -16.37 4.18 5.05
C ARG A 36 -17.79 4.71 5.31
N GLY A 37 -18.74 4.31 4.47
CA GLY A 37 -20.13 4.74 4.57
C GLY A 37 -20.40 6.15 4.03
N MET A 38 -19.38 6.88 3.56
CA MET A 38 -19.60 8.13 2.83
C MET A 38 -20.22 7.86 1.43
N PRO A 39 -20.97 8.83 0.88
CA PRO A 39 -21.39 8.80 -0.52
C PRO A 39 -20.22 8.59 -1.47
N ALA A 40 -20.45 7.89 -2.60
CA ALA A 40 -19.43 7.54 -3.58
C ALA A 40 -18.61 8.75 -4.07
N GLU A 41 -19.26 9.89 -4.30
CA GLU A 41 -18.59 11.13 -4.72
C GLU A 41 -17.63 11.68 -3.66
N GLN A 42 -18.03 11.64 -2.38
CA GLN A 42 -17.17 12.07 -1.27
C GLN A 42 -15.99 11.10 -1.07
N ARG A 43 -16.23 9.79 -1.18
CA ARG A 43 -15.15 8.79 -1.15
C ARG A 43 -14.14 9.02 -2.26
N LEU A 44 -14.61 9.28 -3.48
CA LEU A 44 -13.73 9.56 -4.63
C LEU A 44 -12.91 10.84 -4.40
N ALA A 45 -13.53 11.91 -3.91
CA ALA A 45 -12.83 13.17 -3.61
C ALA A 45 -11.72 12.94 -2.55
N GLU A 46 -12.03 12.19 -1.49
CA GLU A 46 -11.08 11.85 -0.44
C GLU A 46 -9.96 10.93 -0.93
N HIS A 47 -10.27 9.94 -1.77
CA HIS A 47 -9.27 9.09 -2.42
C HIS A 47 -8.31 9.90 -3.29
N GLN A 48 -8.82 10.85 -4.07
CA GLN A 48 -8.00 11.70 -4.92
C GLN A 48 -7.12 12.64 -4.10
N LEU A 49 -7.64 13.17 -3.00
CA LEU A 49 -6.94 14.13 -2.15
C LEU A 49 -5.90 13.48 -1.23
N LYS A 50 -6.24 12.33 -0.62
CA LYS A 50 -5.45 11.69 0.44
C LYS A 50 -4.77 10.40 -0.02
N THR A 51 -5.52 9.48 -0.61
CA THR A 51 -5.02 8.14 -0.97
C THR A 51 -4.04 8.18 -2.13
N LYS A 52 -4.34 8.93 -3.21
CA LYS A 52 -3.48 9.03 -4.41
C LYS A 52 -2.07 9.56 -4.11
N PRO A 53 -1.89 10.69 -3.41
CA PRO A 53 -0.54 11.18 -3.08
C PRO A 53 0.23 10.21 -2.20
N LEU A 54 -0.44 9.56 -1.24
CA LEU A 54 0.17 8.60 -0.34
C LEU A 54 0.65 7.35 -1.09
N LEU A 55 -0.19 6.82 -1.98
CA LEU A 55 0.18 5.75 -2.90
C LEU A 55 1.43 6.17 -3.71
N LYS A 56 1.39 7.29 -4.43
CA LYS A 56 2.54 7.73 -5.25
C LYS A 56 3.85 7.84 -4.44
N SER A 57 3.76 8.35 -3.22
CA SER A 57 4.89 8.44 -2.28
C SER A 57 5.40 7.05 -1.88
N MET A 58 4.49 6.12 -1.55
CA MET A 58 4.83 4.75 -1.20
C MET A 58 5.47 3.98 -2.35
N GLU A 59 4.96 4.11 -3.59
CA GLU A 59 5.57 3.48 -4.77
C GLU A 59 7.02 3.93 -4.96
N SER A 60 7.23 5.24 -4.92
CA SER A 60 8.54 5.86 -5.11
C SER A 60 9.50 5.38 -4.02
N TRP A 61 9.05 5.37 -2.76
CA TRP A 61 9.84 4.88 -1.64
C TRP A 61 10.23 3.41 -1.79
N LEU A 62 9.28 2.53 -2.15
CA LEU A 62 9.55 1.10 -2.37
C LEU A 62 10.60 0.90 -3.47
N ARG A 63 10.47 1.62 -4.59
CA ARG A 63 11.43 1.57 -5.71
C ARG A 63 12.83 2.01 -5.29
N GLU A 64 12.95 3.09 -4.51
CA GLU A 64 14.25 3.53 -4.00
C GLU A 64 14.87 2.52 -3.02
N LYS A 65 14.08 1.96 -2.09
CA LYS A 65 14.60 0.95 -1.14
C LYS A 65 15.02 -0.34 -1.83
N MET A 66 14.33 -0.75 -2.90
CA MET A 66 14.74 -1.93 -3.67
C MET A 66 16.16 -1.78 -4.27
N LYS A 67 16.59 -0.55 -4.63
CA LYS A 67 17.95 -0.32 -5.16
C LYS A 67 19.04 -0.55 -4.11
N THR A 68 18.70 -0.43 -2.81
CA THR A 68 19.66 -0.61 -1.71
C THR A 68 19.68 -2.05 -1.18
N LEU A 69 18.75 -2.90 -1.62
CA LEU A 69 18.64 -4.28 -1.17
C LEU A 69 19.36 -5.23 -2.12
N SER A 70 19.90 -6.31 -1.57
CA SER A 70 20.53 -7.35 -2.41
C SER A 70 19.49 -8.04 -3.30
N ARG A 71 19.92 -8.51 -4.48
CA ARG A 71 19.06 -9.24 -5.43
C ARG A 71 18.43 -10.53 -4.86
N HIS A 72 18.98 -11.07 -3.78
CA HIS A 72 18.50 -12.28 -3.11
C HIS A 72 17.62 -11.97 -1.89
N SER A 73 17.41 -10.69 -1.56
CA SER A 73 16.60 -10.28 -0.41
C SER A 73 15.12 -10.67 -0.61
N GLU A 74 14.57 -11.41 0.35
CA GLU A 74 13.14 -11.70 0.41
C GLU A 74 12.30 -10.43 0.55
N LEU A 75 12.83 -9.39 1.21
CA LEU A 75 12.18 -8.09 1.31
C LEU A 75 12.13 -7.37 -0.04
N ALA A 76 13.22 -7.45 -0.84
CA ALA A 76 13.21 -6.90 -2.19
C ALA A 76 12.19 -7.61 -3.09
N LYS A 77 12.06 -8.94 -2.96
CA LYS A 77 11.03 -9.71 -3.69
C LYS A 77 9.61 -9.30 -3.25
N ALA A 78 9.38 -9.08 -1.96
CA ALA A 78 8.09 -8.61 -1.44
C ALA A 78 7.75 -7.21 -1.96
N PHE A 79 8.71 -6.28 -1.97
CA PHE A 79 8.53 -4.93 -2.53
C PHE A 79 8.27 -4.96 -4.03
N ALA A 80 9.00 -5.79 -4.78
CA ALA A 80 8.79 -5.96 -6.22
C ALA A 80 7.38 -6.50 -6.51
N TYR A 81 6.90 -7.46 -5.71
CA TYR A 81 5.53 -7.95 -5.83
C TYR A 81 4.50 -6.85 -5.58
N ALA A 82 4.68 -6.02 -4.55
CA ALA A 82 3.79 -4.90 -4.26
C ALA A 82 3.75 -3.88 -5.41
N VAL A 83 4.91 -3.50 -5.94
CA VAL A 83 5.05 -2.56 -7.06
C VAL A 83 4.48 -3.15 -8.37
N ASN A 84 4.60 -4.45 -8.62
CA ASN A 84 4.01 -5.08 -9.81
C ASN A 84 2.47 -5.13 -9.75
N LYS A 85 1.88 -5.00 -8.56
CA LYS A 85 0.42 -4.91 -8.37
C LYS A 85 -0.07 -3.47 -8.29
N TRP A 86 0.82 -2.48 -8.50
CA TRP A 86 0.53 -1.08 -8.24
C TRP A 86 -0.64 -0.52 -9.04
N GLN A 87 -0.69 -0.77 -10.36
CA GLN A 87 -1.81 -0.32 -11.20
C GLN A 87 -3.16 -0.88 -10.73
N ALA A 88 -3.20 -2.14 -10.27
CA ALA A 88 -4.41 -2.73 -9.72
C ALA A 88 -4.77 -2.15 -8.35
N LEU A 89 -3.78 -1.76 -7.55
CA LEU A 89 -3.97 -1.09 -6.26
C LEU A 89 -4.40 0.38 -6.42
N THR A 90 -4.00 1.07 -7.47
CA THR A 90 -4.38 2.48 -7.69
C THR A 90 -5.72 2.62 -8.40
N TYR A 91 -6.16 1.58 -9.11
CA TYR A 91 -7.40 1.61 -9.89
C TYR A 91 -8.64 1.97 -9.05
N TYR A 92 -8.72 1.55 -7.78
CA TYR A 92 -9.84 1.93 -6.91
C TYR A 92 -9.82 3.40 -6.50
N ALA A 93 -8.64 4.04 -6.42
CA ALA A 93 -8.51 5.45 -6.08
C ALA A 93 -8.80 6.37 -7.29
N ASP A 94 -8.89 5.78 -8.48
CA ASP A 94 -9.25 6.45 -9.74
C ASP A 94 -10.74 6.31 -10.09
N ASP A 95 -11.42 5.28 -9.59
CA ASP A 95 -12.80 4.96 -9.96
C ASP A 95 -13.73 4.91 -8.74
N GLY A 96 -14.60 5.93 -8.61
CA GLY A 96 -15.50 6.13 -7.46
C GLY A 96 -16.58 5.06 -7.26
N TRP A 97 -16.63 4.06 -8.15
CA TRP A 97 -17.60 2.96 -8.14
C TRP A 97 -17.14 1.74 -7.35
N THR A 98 -15.84 1.63 -7.05
CA THR A 98 -15.29 0.45 -6.36
C THR A 98 -15.03 0.80 -4.89
N GLU A 99 -15.70 0.14 -3.94
CA GLU A 99 -15.12 0.03 -2.59
C GLU A 99 -13.80 -0.71 -2.74
N ALA A 100 -12.71 -0.18 -2.18
CA ALA A 100 -11.50 -0.95 -2.03
C ALA A 100 -11.86 -2.13 -1.12
N VAL A 101 -12.06 -3.31 -1.69
CA VAL A 101 -12.18 -4.56 -0.91
C VAL A 101 -10.78 -4.91 -0.41
N LEU A 102 -10.21 -4.03 0.43
CA LEU A 102 -9.09 -4.33 1.29
C LEU A 102 -9.69 -5.09 2.46
N ASP A 103 -10.01 -6.35 2.19
CA ASP A 103 -10.65 -7.26 3.13
C ASP A 103 -9.93 -7.18 4.48
N VAL A 104 -10.72 -6.89 5.52
CA VAL A 104 -10.30 -6.72 6.92
C VAL A 104 -10.22 -8.07 7.65
N ASN A 105 -9.92 -9.15 6.92
CA ASN A 105 -9.79 -10.51 7.46
C ASN A 105 -8.43 -11.15 7.11
#